data_AF-A0A7W0YDW6-F1
#
_entry.id   AF-A0A7W0YDW6-F1
#
_cell.length_a   1.000
_cell.length_b   1.000
_cell.length_c   1.000
_cell.angle_alpha   90.00
_cell.angle_beta   90.00
_cell.angle_gamma   90.00
#
_symmetry.space_group_name_H-M   'P 1'
#
loop_
_entity.id
_entity.type
_entity.pdbx_description
1 polymer ?
#
loop_
_entity_poly.entity_id
_entity_poly.type
_entity_poly.pdbx_seq_one_letter_code
_entity_poly.pdbx_strand_id
1 'polypeptide(L)'
;MNPRNFFAELKRRNVIRMAGLYLVGAWLLVQVAGTVLPMFGAPDWLPRSIVILLAIGFVPAIIFAWAFELTPSGLKRDEEVTPAESIAPQTARRMDRLIIAVLALALLYFGFDKFVLAPRRQAAFIASAQKHDAAPTAAKSSAVINNKSIAVLPFENLSADKDNVYFATGMQDEILTRLAGIRDLKVISRSSTEQYASRPPNLKIVAEQLGVATVLEGSVQKAGAAVHINVQLLDARSDSHLWAQSYDRDLKDVFGVQRDVAEKVADALKAHLLPAESARIASVPTQNPEAHDLYLRANAHFQRAYDQAALTSKELPPAIDLYEQALSKDPGFALAAAMLAQAHMRTYWELPDHSEARLASAKAAADKALAL
;
A
#
# COMPACT_ATOMS: atom_id res chain seq x y z
N MET A 1 -25.35 37.14 -4.59
CA MET A 1 -24.78 37.21 -5.96
C MET A 1 -25.44 36.14 -6.82
N ASN A 2 -26.04 36.53 -7.95
CA ASN A 2 -26.66 35.57 -8.87
C ASN A 2 -25.58 34.72 -9.56
N PRO A 3 -25.61 33.37 -9.50
CA PRO A 3 -24.55 32.51 -10.05
C PRO A 3 -24.39 32.65 -11.57
N ARG A 4 -25.47 32.99 -12.29
CA ARG A 4 -25.42 33.26 -13.73
C ARG A 4 -24.63 34.53 -14.09
N ASN A 5 -24.61 35.54 -13.22
CA ASN A 5 -23.81 36.76 -13.44
C ASN A 5 -22.33 36.50 -13.12
N PHE A 6 -22.03 35.65 -12.14
CA PHE A 6 -20.65 35.30 -11.77
C PHE A 6 -19.88 34.58 -12.89
N PHE A 7 -20.51 33.61 -13.56
CA PHE A 7 -19.90 32.94 -14.72
C PHE A 7 -19.73 33.84 -15.94
N ALA A 8 -20.67 34.77 -16.15
CA ALA A 8 -20.55 35.78 -17.20
C ALA A 8 -19.39 36.76 -16.91
N GLU A 9 -19.22 37.15 -15.65
CA GLU A 9 -18.12 37.99 -15.16
C GLU A 9 -16.74 37.31 -15.34
N LEU A 10 -16.64 36.03 -14.97
CA LEU A 10 -15.43 35.21 -15.14
C LEU A 10 -15.03 35.03 -16.61
N LYS A 11 -16.02 34.88 -17.50
CA LYS A 11 -15.81 34.76 -18.94
C LYS A 11 -15.44 36.11 -19.57
N ARG A 12 -15.99 37.21 -19.07
CA ARG A 12 -15.68 38.59 -19.50
C ARG A 12 -14.23 38.97 -19.16
N ARG A 13 -13.75 38.61 -17.96
CA ARG A 13 -12.41 38.98 -17.45
C ARG A 13 -11.28 38.02 -17.83
N ASN A 14 -11.46 37.17 -18.86
CA ASN A 14 -10.48 36.16 -19.29
C ASN A 14 -9.94 35.19 -18.21
N VAL A 15 -10.51 35.15 -17.02
CA VAL A 15 -10.01 34.35 -15.87
C VAL A 15 -9.99 32.85 -16.19
N ILE A 16 -10.99 32.35 -16.92
CA ILE A 16 -11.09 30.95 -17.34
C ILE A 16 -9.91 30.57 -18.27
N ARG A 17 -9.46 31.48 -19.14
CA ARG A 17 -8.33 31.24 -20.04
C ARG A 17 -7.00 31.23 -19.28
N MET A 18 -6.83 32.13 -18.33
CA MET A 18 -5.62 32.16 -17.49
C MET A 18 -5.54 30.96 -16.55
N ALA A 19 -6.67 30.50 -16.01
CA ALA A 19 -6.75 29.25 -15.27
C ALA A 19 -6.35 28.06 -16.15
N GLY A 20 -6.82 28.00 -17.40
CA GLY A 20 -6.40 26.99 -18.37
C GLY A 20 -4.90 27.02 -18.67
N LEU A 21 -4.32 28.20 -18.92
CA LEU A 21 -2.88 28.36 -19.18
C LEU A 21 -2.04 27.91 -17.97
N TYR A 22 -2.46 28.29 -16.76
CA TYR A 22 -1.81 27.88 -15.52
C TYR A 22 -1.82 26.36 -15.37
N LEU A 23 -2.96 25.71 -15.60
CA LEU A 23 -3.08 24.25 -15.48
C LEU A 23 -2.21 23.52 -16.51
N VAL A 24 -2.15 24.00 -17.75
CA VAL A 24 -1.28 23.42 -18.80
C VAL A 24 0.20 23.60 -18.44
N GLY A 25 0.61 24.78 -17.99
CA GLY A 25 1.99 25.05 -17.56
C GLY A 25 2.39 24.24 -16.33
N ALA A 26 1.50 24.16 -15.33
CA ALA A 26 1.68 23.35 -14.12
C ALA A 26 1.83 21.86 -14.47
N TRP A 27 0.99 21.35 -15.35
CA TRP A 27 1.08 19.97 -15.85
C TRP A 27 2.42 19.70 -16.54
N LEU A 28 2.87 20.58 -17.43
CA LEU A 28 4.15 20.44 -18.13
C LEU A 28 5.33 20.44 -17.14
N LEU A 29 5.30 21.34 -16.15
CA LEU A 29 6.34 21.44 -15.13
C LEU A 29 6.41 20.16 -14.28
N VAL A 30 5.26 19.61 -13.87
CA VAL A 30 5.20 18.34 -13.14
C VAL A 30 5.76 17.19 -13.97
N GLN A 31 5.46 17.14 -15.27
CA GLN A 31 5.93 16.07 -16.14
C GLN A 31 7.46 16.14 -16.39
N VAL A 32 8.00 17.35 -16.59
CA VAL A 32 9.46 17.56 -16.71
C VAL A 32 10.14 17.19 -15.39
N ALA A 33 9.61 17.66 -14.26
CA ALA A 33 10.16 17.35 -12.94
C ALA A 33 10.15 15.84 -12.66
N GLY A 34 9.06 15.13 -12.94
CA GLY A 34 8.96 13.69 -12.76
C GLY A 34 9.89 12.87 -13.65
N THR A 35 10.32 13.43 -14.79
CA THR A 35 11.26 12.78 -15.70
C THR A 35 12.71 13.05 -15.32
N VAL A 36 13.02 14.30 -14.97
CA VAL A 36 14.39 14.78 -14.80
C VAL A 36 14.91 14.57 -13.38
N LEU A 37 14.09 14.83 -12.35
CA LEU A 37 14.53 14.75 -10.95
C LEU A 37 15.07 13.37 -10.53
N PRO A 38 14.45 12.24 -10.94
CA PRO A 38 15.01 10.92 -10.62
C PRO A 38 16.39 10.68 -11.23
N MET A 39 16.70 11.29 -12.38
CA MET A 39 18.02 11.16 -13.02
C MET A 39 19.15 11.78 -12.19
N PHE A 40 18.81 12.73 -11.31
CA PHE A 40 19.74 13.39 -10.40
C PHE A 40 19.69 12.83 -8.98
N GLY A 41 18.96 11.72 -8.74
CA GLY A 41 18.83 11.13 -7.41
C GLY A 41 18.07 12.02 -6.42
N ALA A 42 17.17 12.86 -6.92
CA ALA A 42 16.38 13.73 -6.06
C ALA A 42 15.45 12.91 -5.14
N PRO A 43 15.23 13.35 -3.88
CA PRO A 43 14.33 12.66 -2.96
C PRO A 43 12.87 12.61 -3.43
N ASP A 44 12.15 11.54 -3.09
CA ASP A 44 10.75 11.31 -3.51
C ASP A 44 9.74 12.35 -2.99
N TRP A 45 10.09 13.11 -1.95
CA TRP A 45 9.26 14.20 -1.44
C TRP A 45 9.26 15.45 -2.35
N LEU A 46 10.29 15.60 -3.21
CA LEU A 46 10.52 16.81 -3.99
C LEU A 46 9.49 16.99 -5.14
N PRO A 47 9.17 15.96 -5.96
CA PRO A 47 8.09 16.07 -6.94
C PRO A 47 6.73 16.38 -6.30
N ARG A 48 6.45 15.79 -5.12
CA ARG A 48 5.22 16.05 -4.37
C ARG A 48 5.12 17.49 -3.90
N SER A 49 6.24 18.09 -3.49
CA SER A 49 6.32 19.49 -3.05
C SER A 49 6.06 20.48 -4.19
N ILE A 50 6.54 20.16 -5.40
CA ILE A 50 6.27 20.95 -6.61
C ILE A 50 4.76 20.99 -6.92
N VAL A 51 4.08 19.84 -6.83
CA VAL A 51 2.62 19.77 -7.03
C VAL A 51 1.87 20.60 -5.99
N ILE A 52 2.28 20.52 -4.72
CA ILE A 52 1.68 21.31 -3.63
C ILE A 52 1.88 22.81 -3.86
N LEU A 53 3.08 23.24 -4.24
CA LEU A 53 3.38 24.65 -4.54
C LEU A 53 2.56 25.18 -5.73
N LEU A 54 2.38 24.38 -6.78
CA LEU A 54 1.52 24.72 -7.92
C LEU A 54 0.04 24.80 -7.52
N ALA A 55 -0.44 23.91 -6.64
CA ALA A 55 -1.80 23.99 -6.13
C ALA A 55 -2.03 25.25 -5.28
N ILE A 56 -1.06 25.61 -4.43
CA ILE A 56 -1.12 26.84 -3.63
C ILE A 56 -1.03 28.07 -4.53
N GLY A 57 -0.17 28.07 -5.54
CA GLY A 57 0.03 29.17 -6.48
C GLY A 57 -1.14 29.40 -7.44
N PHE A 58 -2.04 28.43 -7.60
CA PHE A 58 -3.23 28.55 -8.46
C PHE A 58 -4.22 29.59 -7.92
N VAL A 59 -4.41 29.65 -6.60
CA VAL A 59 -5.33 30.58 -5.94
C VAL A 59 -4.94 32.05 -6.17
N PRO A 60 -3.71 32.50 -5.87
CA PRO A 60 -3.27 33.85 -6.17
C PRO A 60 -3.19 34.12 -7.68
N ALA A 61 -2.88 33.13 -8.52
CA ALA A 61 -2.90 33.30 -9.98
C ALA A 61 -4.30 33.63 -10.52
N ILE A 62 -5.35 33.00 -9.98
CA ILE A 62 -6.75 33.33 -10.32
C ILE A 62 -7.11 34.74 -9.82
N ILE A 63 -6.73 35.09 -8.59
CA ILE A 63 -6.99 36.42 -8.02
C ILE A 63 -6.29 37.52 -8.83
N PHE A 64 -5.05 37.27 -9.25
CA PHE A 64 -4.29 38.19 -10.09
C PHE A 64 -4.91 38.35 -11.48
N ALA A 65 -5.34 37.25 -12.10
CA ALA A 65 -6.06 37.29 -13.38
C ALA A 65 -7.43 37.98 -13.29
N TRP A 66 -8.01 38.06 -12.09
CA TRP A 66 -9.26 38.79 -11.84
C TRP A 66 -9.04 40.30 -11.62
N ALA A 67 -7.87 40.69 -11.12
CA ALA A 67 -7.54 42.06 -10.72
C ALA A 67 -6.75 42.87 -11.78
N PHE A 68 -6.11 42.21 -12.76
CA PHE A 68 -5.24 42.86 -13.76
C PHE A 68 -5.50 42.35 -15.18
N GLU A 69 -5.67 43.25 -16.15
CA GLU A 69 -5.71 42.91 -17.58
C GLU A 69 -4.35 43.20 -18.24
N LEU A 70 -3.77 42.20 -18.92
CA LEU A 70 -2.58 42.40 -19.75
C LEU A 70 -2.97 43.08 -21.07
N THR A 71 -2.57 44.35 -21.23
CA THR A 71 -2.66 45.07 -22.51
C THR A 71 -1.28 45.16 -23.18
N PRO A 72 -1.20 45.42 -24.50
CA PRO A 72 0.07 45.46 -25.24
C PRO A 72 1.09 46.51 -24.75
N SER A 73 0.71 47.40 -23.85
CA SER A 73 1.53 48.48 -23.28
C SER A 73 1.94 48.27 -21.81
N GLY A 74 1.66 47.10 -21.20
CA GLY A 74 2.11 46.73 -19.85
C GLY A 74 0.97 46.47 -18.84
N LEU A 75 1.34 46.14 -17.59
CA LEU A 75 0.41 45.87 -16.47
C LEU A 75 -0.29 47.17 -16.02
N LYS A 76 -1.61 47.27 -16.22
CA LYS A 76 -2.44 48.36 -15.68
C LYS A 76 -3.58 47.83 -14.82
N ARG A 77 -3.90 48.57 -13.76
CA ARG A 77 -5.03 48.32 -12.85
C ARG A 77 -6.27 49.04 -13.40
N ASP A 78 -7.40 48.36 -13.37
CA ASP A 78 -8.56 48.51 -14.27
C ASP A 78 -9.46 49.75 -14.04
N GLU A 79 -8.95 50.87 -13.52
CA GLU A 79 -9.79 52.07 -13.26
C GLU A 79 -9.78 53.14 -14.37
N GLU A 80 -9.00 52.99 -15.45
CA GLU A 80 -8.96 54.00 -16.53
C GLU A 80 -8.74 53.41 -17.93
N VAL A 81 -9.76 52.79 -18.56
CA VAL A 81 -9.76 52.55 -20.02
C VAL A 81 -11.17 52.64 -20.61
N THR A 82 -11.37 53.52 -21.60
CA THR A 82 -12.60 53.69 -22.38
C THR A 82 -12.76 52.64 -23.50
N PRO A 83 -14.00 52.30 -23.93
CA PRO A 83 -14.29 51.08 -24.69
C PRO A 83 -13.82 51.01 -26.17
N ALA A 84 -12.96 51.92 -26.64
CA ALA A 84 -12.71 52.10 -28.08
C ALA A 84 -11.36 51.57 -28.62
N GLU A 85 -10.44 51.10 -27.77
CA GLU A 85 -9.10 50.62 -28.20
C GLU A 85 -8.76 49.19 -27.76
N SER A 86 -9.77 48.35 -27.54
CA SER A 86 -9.54 46.94 -27.24
C SER A 86 -9.33 46.14 -28.54
N ILE A 87 -8.09 45.77 -28.84
CA ILE A 87 -7.76 44.77 -29.88
C ILE A 87 -8.11 43.36 -29.35
N ALA A 88 -9.39 43.14 -29.01
CA ALA A 88 -9.92 41.89 -28.45
C ALA A 88 -10.01 40.70 -29.43
N PRO A 89 -10.21 40.84 -30.76
CA PRO A 89 -10.45 39.65 -31.59
C PRO A 89 -9.20 38.90 -32.05
N GLN A 90 -8.05 39.57 -32.21
CA GLN A 90 -6.90 38.99 -32.91
C GLN A 90 -5.92 38.25 -31.98
N THR A 91 -5.71 38.75 -30.76
CA THR A 91 -4.82 38.13 -29.77
C THR A 91 -5.45 36.87 -29.17
N ALA A 92 -6.77 36.89 -28.93
CA ALA A 92 -7.53 35.74 -28.42
C ALA A 92 -7.48 34.52 -29.36
N ARG A 93 -7.59 34.73 -30.68
CA ARG A 93 -7.53 33.64 -31.68
C ARG A 93 -6.12 33.06 -31.88
N ARG A 94 -5.05 33.80 -31.53
CA ARG A 94 -3.68 33.27 -31.52
C ARG A 94 -3.43 32.41 -30.28
N MET A 95 -3.97 32.82 -29.14
CA MET A 95 -3.89 32.05 -27.88
C MET A 95 -4.68 30.74 -27.94
N ASP A 96 -5.90 30.74 -28.51
CA ASP A 96 -6.68 29.49 -28.69
C ASP A 96 -5.95 28.51 -29.62
N ARG A 97 -5.26 29.00 -30.67
CA ARG A 97 -4.43 28.16 -31.55
C ARG A 97 -3.19 27.60 -30.85
N LEU A 98 -2.57 28.37 -29.96
CA LEU A 98 -1.45 27.88 -29.15
C LEU A 98 -1.91 26.80 -28.15
N ILE A 99 -3.06 26.97 -27.50
CA ILE A 99 -3.62 25.97 -26.60
C ILE A 99 -3.97 24.68 -27.36
N ILE A 100 -4.63 24.79 -28.51
CA ILE A 100 -4.95 23.62 -29.36
C ILE A 100 -3.68 22.95 -29.88
N ALA A 101 -2.66 23.71 -30.27
CA ALA A 101 -1.38 23.15 -30.72
C ALA A 101 -0.67 22.40 -29.58
N VAL A 102 -0.64 22.95 -28.37
CA VAL A 102 -0.04 22.29 -27.19
C VAL A 102 -0.82 21.04 -26.80
N LEU A 103 -2.16 21.07 -26.83
CA LEU A 103 -2.99 19.89 -26.56
C LEU A 103 -2.83 18.80 -27.62
N ALA A 104 -2.72 19.16 -28.90
CA ALA A 104 -2.44 18.23 -29.98
C ALA A 104 -1.04 17.62 -29.86
N LEU A 105 -0.04 18.43 -29.48
CA LEU A 105 1.33 17.96 -29.22
C LEU A 105 1.37 17.01 -28.02
N ALA A 106 0.60 17.30 -26.96
CA ALA A 106 0.47 16.44 -25.79
C ALA A 106 -0.20 15.10 -26.13
N LEU A 107 -1.27 15.12 -26.94
CA LEU A 107 -1.93 13.90 -27.44
C LEU A 107 -1.02 13.07 -28.34
N LEU A 108 -0.25 13.72 -29.24
CA LEU A 108 0.74 13.05 -30.08
C LEU A 108 1.87 12.47 -29.23
N TYR A 109 2.36 13.20 -28.23
CA TYR A 109 3.35 12.69 -27.29
C TYR A 109 2.83 11.48 -26.50
N PHE A 110 1.60 11.54 -25.97
CA PHE A 110 0.98 10.41 -25.26
C PHE A 110 0.76 9.20 -26.16
N GLY A 111 0.34 9.41 -27.41
CA GLY A 111 0.23 8.35 -28.41
C GLY A 111 1.61 7.74 -28.73
N PHE A 112 2.62 8.58 -28.95
CA PHE A 112 3.98 8.13 -29.23
C PHE A 112 4.60 7.39 -28.03
N ASP A 113 4.35 7.87 -26.81
CA ASP A 113 4.82 7.22 -25.60
C ASP A 113 4.18 5.85 -25.40
N LYS A 114 2.84 5.79 -25.52
CA LYS A 114 2.06 4.56 -25.32
C LYS A 114 2.31 3.50 -26.40
N PHE A 115 2.46 3.91 -27.66
CA PHE A 115 2.53 2.97 -28.79
C PHE A 115 3.95 2.77 -29.35
N VAL A 116 4.92 3.63 -29.04
CA VAL A 116 6.29 3.51 -29.55
C VAL A 116 7.33 3.37 -28.43
N LEU A 117 7.30 4.22 -27.39
CA LEU A 117 8.30 4.13 -26.32
C LEU A 117 8.01 3.01 -25.32
N ALA A 118 6.76 2.80 -24.89
CA ALA A 118 6.43 1.77 -23.90
C ALA A 118 6.74 0.35 -24.41
N PRO A 119 6.39 -0.04 -25.65
CA PRO A 119 6.79 -1.34 -26.20
C PRO A 119 8.30 -1.47 -26.40
N ARG A 120 8.99 -0.37 -26.76
CA ARG A 120 10.46 -0.36 -26.90
C ARG A 120 11.19 -0.42 -25.56
N ARG A 121 10.65 0.19 -24.50
CA ARG A 121 11.17 0.06 -23.13
C ARG A 121 10.98 -1.34 -22.59
N GLN A 122 9.84 -1.97 -22.87
CA GLN A 122 9.63 -3.40 -22.57
C GLN A 122 10.57 -4.30 -23.38
N ALA A 123 10.74 -4.04 -24.68
CA ALA A 123 11.68 -4.78 -25.52
C ALA A 123 13.15 -4.56 -25.10
N ALA A 124 13.52 -3.36 -24.67
CA ALA A 124 14.85 -3.04 -24.14
C ALA A 124 15.08 -3.65 -22.75
N PHE A 125 14.04 -3.77 -21.92
CA PHE A 125 14.08 -4.50 -20.66
C PHE A 125 14.27 -6.00 -20.89
N ILE A 126 13.55 -6.60 -21.86
CA ILE A 126 13.73 -7.99 -22.27
C ILE A 126 15.13 -8.22 -22.88
N ALA A 127 15.62 -7.29 -23.71
CA ALA A 127 16.94 -7.37 -24.32
C ALA A 127 18.09 -7.14 -23.31
N SER A 128 17.89 -6.33 -22.27
CA SER A 128 18.85 -6.15 -21.17
C SER A 128 18.81 -7.31 -20.16
N ALA A 129 17.65 -7.94 -19.98
CA ALA A 129 17.50 -9.21 -19.27
C ALA A 129 18.22 -10.35 -20.01
N GLN A 130 18.10 -10.43 -21.34
CA GLN A 130 18.83 -11.42 -22.15
C GLN A 130 20.34 -11.12 -22.27
N LYS A 131 20.77 -9.86 -22.23
CA LYS A 131 22.20 -9.51 -22.19
C LYS A 131 22.88 -9.80 -20.85
N HIS A 132 22.11 -9.97 -19.77
CA HIS A 132 22.64 -10.44 -18.48
C HIS A 132 22.99 -11.94 -18.47
N ASP A 133 22.61 -12.70 -19.50
CA ASP A 133 22.99 -14.12 -19.67
C ASP A 133 24.28 -14.30 -20.51
N ALA A 134 24.92 -13.22 -20.97
CA ALA A 134 26.09 -13.28 -21.84
C ALA A 134 27.30 -12.49 -21.29
N ALA A 135 27.74 -12.82 -20.07
CA ALA A 135 29.08 -12.52 -19.57
C ALA A 135 29.53 -13.64 -18.60
N PRO A 136 30.82 -14.00 -18.56
CA PRO A 136 31.28 -15.33 -18.19
C PRO A 136 31.09 -15.61 -16.70
N THR A 137 30.35 -16.67 -16.41
CA THR A 137 30.48 -17.64 -15.31
C THR A 137 31.31 -17.21 -14.08
N ALA A 138 30.96 -16.09 -13.44
CA ALA A 138 31.17 -15.99 -12.01
C ALA A 138 29.98 -16.71 -11.40
N ALA A 139 30.23 -17.90 -10.84
CA ALA A 139 29.22 -18.73 -10.20
C ALA A 139 28.44 -17.90 -9.16
N LYS A 140 27.32 -17.32 -9.58
CA LYS A 140 26.16 -17.24 -8.71
C LYS A 140 25.90 -18.71 -8.40
N SER A 141 26.30 -19.14 -7.22
CA SER A 141 25.69 -20.31 -6.62
C SER A 141 24.20 -20.13 -6.87
N SER A 142 23.65 -20.93 -7.78
CA SER A 142 22.22 -21.16 -7.86
C SER A 142 21.91 -21.78 -6.52
N ALA A 143 21.72 -20.93 -5.51
CA ALA A 143 21.36 -21.34 -4.18
C ALA A 143 20.15 -22.23 -4.40
N VAL A 144 20.33 -23.53 -4.20
CA VAL A 144 19.33 -24.53 -4.53
C VAL A 144 18.08 -24.12 -3.76
N ILE A 145 17.09 -23.60 -4.49
CA ILE A 145 15.86 -23.12 -3.87
C ILE A 145 15.22 -24.35 -3.24
N ASN A 146 15.07 -24.32 -1.92
CA ASN A 146 14.46 -25.42 -1.20
C ASN A 146 13.02 -25.62 -1.73
N ASN A 147 12.67 -26.81 -2.19
CA ASN A 147 11.32 -27.09 -2.69
C ASN A 147 10.24 -26.96 -1.59
N LYS A 148 10.62 -27.07 -0.31
CA LYS A 148 9.76 -26.84 0.86
C LYS A 148 9.88 -25.40 1.37
N SER A 149 9.91 -24.44 0.46
CA SER A 149 9.97 -23.01 0.82
C SER A 149 8.75 -22.27 0.31
N ILE A 150 8.24 -21.38 1.16
CA ILE A 150 6.96 -20.70 0.96
C ILE A 150 7.06 -19.23 1.37
N ALA A 151 6.51 -18.38 0.52
CA ALA A 151 6.20 -16.99 0.85
C ALA A 151 4.68 -16.83 0.91
N VAL A 152 4.18 -16.09 1.90
CA VAL A 152 2.77 -15.71 1.98
C VAL A 152 2.65 -14.25 1.54
N LEU A 153 1.99 -14.00 0.42
CA LEU A 153 1.76 -12.64 -0.06
C LEU A 153 0.62 -11.96 0.71
N PRO A 154 0.55 -10.63 0.73
CA PRO A 154 -0.55 -9.92 1.36
C PRO A 154 -1.90 -10.39 0.82
N PHE A 155 -2.85 -10.74 1.69
CA PHE A 155 -4.16 -11.19 1.25
C PHE A 155 -4.98 -10.01 0.71
N GLU A 156 -5.70 -10.25 -0.38
CA GLU A 156 -6.58 -9.25 -0.98
C GLU A 156 -7.83 -9.07 -0.11
N ASN A 157 -8.14 -7.84 0.31
CA ASN A 157 -9.40 -7.55 0.98
C ASN A 157 -10.49 -7.26 -0.06
N LEU A 158 -11.45 -8.18 -0.19
CA LEU A 158 -12.62 -8.07 -1.06
C LEU A 158 -13.88 -7.59 -0.32
N SER A 159 -13.74 -7.22 0.96
CA SER A 159 -14.84 -6.66 1.75
C SER A 159 -15.23 -5.27 1.24
N ALA A 160 -16.53 -4.97 1.19
CA ALA A 160 -17.01 -3.63 0.83
C ALA A 160 -16.63 -2.58 1.87
N ASP A 161 -16.59 -2.99 3.13
CA ASP A 161 -16.18 -2.17 4.26
C ASP A 161 -14.66 -2.19 4.42
N LYS A 162 -14.05 -1.00 4.27
CA LYS A 162 -12.61 -0.79 4.40
C LYS A 162 -12.11 -0.97 5.82
N ASP A 163 -12.98 -0.89 6.81
CA ASP A 163 -12.61 -1.15 8.19
C ASP A 163 -12.23 -2.62 8.40
N ASN A 164 -12.59 -3.54 7.48
CA ASN A 164 -12.21 -4.95 7.56
C ASN A 164 -10.81 -5.26 7.00
N VAL A 165 -9.99 -4.28 6.60
CA VAL A 165 -8.62 -4.53 6.12
C VAL A 165 -7.78 -5.27 7.17
N TYR A 166 -7.94 -4.95 8.47
CA TYR A 166 -7.22 -5.64 9.55
C TYR A 166 -7.49 -7.15 9.55
N PHE A 167 -8.68 -7.57 9.11
CA PHE A 167 -9.08 -8.96 9.16
C PHE A 167 -8.35 -9.79 8.08
N ALA A 168 -8.21 -9.24 6.87
CA ALA A 168 -7.43 -9.87 5.80
C ALA A 168 -5.94 -9.99 6.19
N THR A 169 -5.36 -8.90 6.70
CA THR A 169 -3.97 -8.89 7.19
C THR A 169 -3.79 -9.85 8.37
N GLY A 170 -4.71 -9.85 9.33
CA GLY A 170 -4.67 -10.72 10.50
C GLY A 170 -4.73 -12.20 10.13
N MET A 171 -5.59 -12.58 9.19
CA MET A 171 -5.69 -13.94 8.70
C MET A 171 -4.40 -14.41 8.01
N GLN A 172 -3.81 -13.55 7.19
CA GLN A 172 -2.54 -13.82 6.53
C GLN A 172 -1.41 -14.02 7.55
N ASP A 173 -1.34 -13.18 8.59
CA ASP A 173 -0.35 -13.29 9.66
C ASP A 173 -0.51 -14.58 10.48
N GLU A 174 -1.74 -14.96 10.80
CA GLU A 174 -2.00 -16.17 11.57
C GLU A 174 -1.66 -17.43 10.77
N ILE A 175 -1.95 -17.45 9.46
CA ILE A 175 -1.50 -18.51 8.56
C ILE A 175 0.03 -18.56 8.51
N LEU A 176 0.69 -17.42 8.30
CA LEU A 176 2.15 -17.32 8.27
C LEU A 176 2.77 -17.85 9.58
N THR A 177 2.19 -17.49 10.72
CA THR A 177 2.65 -17.93 12.04
C THR A 177 2.55 -19.44 12.22
N ARG A 178 1.44 -20.06 11.79
CA ARG A 178 1.27 -21.52 11.84
C ARG A 178 2.25 -22.24 10.92
N LEU A 179 2.43 -21.72 9.69
CA LEU A 179 3.41 -22.26 8.74
C LEU A 179 4.84 -22.17 9.28
N ALA A 180 5.20 -21.05 9.91
CA ALA A 180 6.51 -20.86 10.53
C ALA A 180 6.76 -21.83 11.70
N GLY A 181 5.69 -22.39 12.29
CA GLY A 181 5.76 -23.44 13.30
C GLY A 181 6.11 -24.83 12.76
N ILE A 182 6.15 -25.04 11.44
CA ILE A 182 6.53 -26.29 10.79
C ILE A 182 8.02 -26.23 10.45
N ARG A 183 8.86 -26.99 11.17
CA ARG A 183 10.32 -26.89 11.02
C ARG A 183 10.84 -27.31 9.64
N ASP A 184 10.11 -28.19 8.97
CA ASP A 184 10.48 -28.69 7.63
C ASP A 184 10.11 -27.70 6.50
N LEU A 185 9.47 -26.57 6.83
CA LEU A 185 9.20 -25.47 5.90
C LEU A 185 10.18 -24.31 6.10
N LYS A 186 10.74 -23.81 4.99
CA LYS A 186 11.38 -22.50 4.95
C LYS A 186 10.31 -21.43 4.67
N VAL A 187 9.91 -20.70 5.70
CA VAL A 187 8.88 -19.65 5.58
C VAL A 187 9.54 -18.27 5.51
N ILE A 188 9.14 -17.47 4.54
CA ILE A 188 9.62 -16.09 4.39
C ILE A 188 8.88 -15.17 5.35
N SER A 189 9.62 -14.23 5.96
CA SER A 189 9.06 -13.27 6.89
C SER A 189 8.06 -12.33 6.22
N ARG A 190 7.04 -11.92 6.98
CA ARG A 190 6.02 -10.97 6.54
C ARG A 190 6.63 -9.67 5.99
N SER A 191 7.58 -9.07 6.69
CA SER A 191 8.22 -7.81 6.29
C SER A 191 8.93 -7.91 4.93
N SER A 192 9.35 -9.11 4.52
CA SER A 192 9.92 -9.32 3.19
C SER A 192 8.86 -9.42 2.09
N THR A 193 7.65 -9.88 2.42
CA THR A 193 6.55 -10.07 1.46
C THR A 193 5.63 -8.85 1.34
N GLU A 194 5.59 -7.98 2.33
CA GLU A 194 4.70 -6.81 2.41
C GLU A 194 4.89 -5.78 1.28
N GLN A 195 6.08 -5.72 0.67
CA GLN A 195 6.36 -4.85 -0.47
C GLN A 195 5.70 -5.30 -1.79
N TYR A 196 5.21 -6.54 -1.85
CA TYR A 196 4.60 -7.10 -3.06
C TYR A 196 3.08 -6.94 -3.03
N ALA A 197 2.49 -6.80 -4.22
CA ALA A 197 1.04 -6.84 -4.36
C ALA A 197 0.49 -8.23 -4.02
N SER A 198 -0.79 -8.30 -3.62
CA SER A 198 -1.50 -9.56 -3.38
C SER A 198 -1.51 -10.50 -4.57
N ARG A 199 -1.44 -9.94 -5.79
CA ARG A 199 -1.34 -10.67 -7.07
C ARG A 199 -0.35 -9.95 -7.98
N PRO A 200 0.95 -10.25 -7.86
CA PRO A 200 1.97 -9.62 -8.68
C PRO A 200 1.85 -10.11 -10.14
N PRO A 201 2.18 -9.27 -11.13
CA PRO A 201 2.08 -9.66 -12.54
C PRO A 201 3.09 -10.73 -12.97
N ASN A 202 4.12 -10.99 -12.16
CA ASN A 202 5.13 -12.01 -12.44
C ASN A 202 5.57 -12.68 -11.13
N LEU A 203 4.90 -13.79 -10.80
CA LEU A 203 5.15 -14.54 -9.57
C LEU A 203 6.57 -15.13 -9.53
N LYS A 204 7.11 -15.52 -10.68
CA LYS A 204 8.46 -16.07 -10.81
C LYS A 204 9.53 -15.09 -10.33
N ILE A 205 9.44 -13.82 -10.73
CA ILE A 205 10.38 -12.78 -10.27
C ILE A 205 10.30 -12.59 -8.75
N VAL A 206 9.07 -12.54 -8.20
CA VAL A 206 8.87 -12.39 -6.76
C VAL A 206 9.49 -13.57 -6.00
N ALA A 207 9.25 -14.79 -6.46
CA ALA A 207 9.79 -15.99 -5.83
C ALA A 207 11.31 -16.10 -5.94
N GLU A 208 11.90 -15.69 -7.07
CA GLU A 208 13.36 -15.61 -7.24
C GLU A 208 13.99 -14.61 -6.26
N GLN A 209 13.38 -13.42 -6.11
CA GLN A 209 13.85 -12.40 -5.16
C GLN A 209 13.74 -12.86 -3.71
N LEU A 210 12.64 -13.55 -3.36
CA LEU A 210 12.42 -14.10 -2.03
C LEU A 210 13.18 -15.42 -1.78
N GLY A 211 13.73 -16.04 -2.82
CA GLY A 211 14.40 -17.33 -2.76
C GLY A 211 13.48 -18.45 -2.31
N VAL A 212 12.27 -18.52 -2.88
CA VAL A 212 11.24 -19.54 -2.59
C VAL A 212 10.81 -20.33 -3.83
N ALA A 213 10.35 -21.56 -3.61
CA ALA A 213 9.80 -22.41 -4.66
C ALA A 213 8.29 -22.21 -4.80
N THR A 214 7.60 -21.89 -3.71
CA THR A 214 6.14 -21.78 -3.67
C THR A 214 5.67 -20.48 -3.05
N VAL A 215 4.49 -20.04 -3.46
CA VAL A 215 3.85 -18.82 -2.97
C VAL A 215 2.41 -19.12 -2.60
N LEU A 216 1.99 -18.62 -1.44
CA LEU A 216 0.61 -18.63 -0.98
C LEU A 216 -0.02 -17.28 -1.26
N GLU A 217 -1.10 -17.30 -2.03
CA GLU A 217 -1.96 -16.14 -2.26
C GLU A 217 -3.32 -16.38 -1.63
N GLY A 218 -4.02 -15.30 -1.30
CA GLY A 218 -5.37 -15.41 -0.80
C GLY A 218 -6.18 -14.13 -0.91
N SER A 219 -7.48 -14.28 -0.76
CA SER A 219 -8.42 -13.18 -0.65
C SER A 219 -9.42 -13.44 0.48
N VAL A 220 -9.86 -12.36 1.12
CA VAL A 220 -10.77 -12.41 2.26
C VAL A 220 -11.89 -11.40 2.04
N GLN A 221 -13.12 -11.85 2.20
CA GLN A 221 -14.31 -11.02 2.19
C GLN A 221 -15.09 -11.26 3.47
N LYS A 222 -15.26 -10.20 4.27
CA LYS A 222 -16.04 -10.20 5.49
C LYS A 222 -17.29 -9.35 5.32
N ALA A 223 -18.44 -9.94 5.60
CA ALA A 223 -19.76 -9.29 5.54
C ALA A 223 -20.53 -9.62 6.83
N GLY A 224 -20.41 -8.74 7.83
CA GLY A 224 -20.93 -9.00 9.17
C GLY A 224 -20.22 -10.20 9.80
N ALA A 225 -20.99 -11.26 10.11
CA ALA A 225 -20.47 -12.52 10.63
C ALA A 225 -20.05 -13.52 9.53
N ALA A 226 -20.47 -13.31 8.28
CA ALA A 226 -20.10 -14.20 7.18
C ALA A 226 -18.71 -13.85 6.64
N VAL A 227 -17.88 -14.87 6.45
CA VAL A 227 -16.52 -14.75 5.96
C VAL A 227 -16.30 -15.73 4.82
N HIS A 228 -15.85 -15.20 3.67
CA HIS A 228 -15.44 -15.96 2.50
C HIS A 228 -13.94 -15.79 2.29
N ILE A 229 -13.21 -16.91 2.22
CA ILE A 229 -11.75 -16.93 2.12
C ILE A 229 -11.37 -17.82 0.96
N ASN A 230 -10.55 -17.30 0.05
CA ASN A 230 -9.91 -18.11 -0.97
C ASN A 230 -8.42 -18.17 -0.68
N VAL A 231 -7.84 -19.36 -0.69
CA VAL A 231 -6.41 -19.55 -0.54
C VAL A 231 -5.91 -20.47 -1.63
N GLN A 232 -4.77 -20.13 -2.22
CA GLN A 232 -4.13 -20.91 -3.27
C GLN A 232 -2.63 -20.97 -3.06
N LEU A 233 -2.08 -22.17 -3.24
CA LEU A 233 -0.65 -22.45 -3.22
C LEU A 233 -0.18 -22.70 -4.65
N LEU A 234 0.81 -21.91 -5.09
CA LEU A 234 1.35 -21.97 -6.44
C LEU A 234 2.81 -22.44 -6.43
N ASP A 235 3.20 -23.22 -7.45
CA ASP A 235 4.61 -23.38 -7.82
C ASP A 235 5.03 -22.14 -8.62
N ALA A 236 5.94 -21.35 -8.06
CA ALA A 236 6.31 -20.07 -8.65
C ALA A 236 7.19 -20.19 -9.90
N ARG A 237 7.74 -21.37 -10.19
CA ARG A 237 8.59 -21.61 -11.37
C ARG A 237 7.75 -21.82 -12.63
N SER A 238 6.62 -22.49 -12.48
CA SER A 238 5.68 -22.85 -13.55
C SER A 238 4.37 -22.06 -13.52
N ASP A 239 4.15 -21.24 -12.50
CA ASP A 239 2.91 -20.50 -12.27
C ASP A 239 1.67 -21.43 -12.22
N SER A 240 1.86 -22.63 -11.65
CA SER A 240 0.84 -23.68 -11.61
C SER A 240 0.32 -23.87 -10.19
N HIS A 241 -1.01 -24.03 -10.06
CA HIS A 241 -1.64 -24.34 -8.78
C HIS A 241 -1.22 -25.74 -8.29
N LEU A 242 -0.67 -25.78 -7.08
CA LEU A 242 -0.44 -27.03 -6.33
C LEU A 242 -1.68 -27.41 -5.52
N TRP A 243 -2.37 -26.40 -4.98
CA TRP A 243 -3.59 -26.54 -4.21
C TRP A 243 -4.37 -25.23 -4.22
N ALA A 244 -5.69 -25.31 -4.15
CA ALA A 244 -6.55 -24.15 -3.95
C ALA A 244 -7.82 -24.59 -3.20
N GLN A 245 -8.32 -23.75 -2.31
CA GLN A 245 -9.52 -24.03 -1.53
C GLN A 245 -10.25 -22.74 -1.18
N SER A 246 -11.58 -22.85 -1.15
CA SER A 246 -12.47 -21.79 -0.71
C SER A 246 -13.17 -22.19 0.58
N TYR A 247 -13.35 -21.23 1.48
CA TYR A 247 -13.97 -21.41 2.77
C TYR A 247 -15.08 -20.39 2.96
N ASP A 248 -16.30 -20.90 3.09
CA ASP A 248 -17.46 -20.14 3.56
C ASP A 248 -17.73 -20.49 5.01
N ARG A 249 -17.48 -19.55 5.93
CA ARG A 249 -17.60 -19.77 7.37
C ARG A 249 -18.25 -18.58 8.06
N ASP A 250 -18.85 -18.85 9.21
CA ASP A 250 -19.16 -17.83 10.20
C ASP A 250 -17.86 -17.42 10.91
N LEU A 251 -17.75 -16.16 11.34
CA LEU A 251 -16.61 -15.62 12.06
C LEU A 251 -16.23 -16.48 13.28
N LYS A 252 -17.20 -17.08 13.97
CA LYS A 252 -16.94 -17.98 15.11
C LYS A 252 -16.21 -19.27 14.73
N ASP A 253 -16.33 -19.70 13.47
CA ASP A 253 -15.79 -20.95 12.94
C ASP A 253 -14.51 -20.71 12.10
N VAL A 254 -14.03 -19.46 12.02
CA VAL A 254 -12.92 -19.08 11.14
C VAL A 254 -11.56 -19.62 11.59
N PHE A 255 -11.40 -19.91 12.89
CA PHE A 255 -10.15 -20.42 13.46
C PHE A 255 -9.68 -21.73 12.81
N GLY A 256 -10.62 -22.58 12.40
CA GLY A 256 -10.31 -23.83 11.73
C GLY A 256 -9.65 -23.64 10.36
N VAL A 257 -9.88 -22.50 9.70
CA VAL A 257 -9.35 -22.24 8.34
C VAL A 257 -7.83 -22.13 8.37
N GLN A 258 -7.26 -21.44 9.35
CA GLN A 258 -5.80 -21.25 9.43
C GLN A 258 -5.07 -22.58 9.65
N ARG A 259 -5.66 -23.44 10.49
CA ARG A 259 -5.18 -24.80 10.73
C ARG A 259 -5.25 -25.63 9.44
N ASP A 260 -6.42 -25.67 8.80
CA ASP A 260 -6.62 -26.46 7.57
C ASP A 260 -5.64 -25.99 6.49
N VAL A 261 -5.50 -24.69 6.28
CA VAL A 261 -4.51 -24.12 5.33
C VAL A 261 -3.10 -24.60 5.66
N ALA A 262 -2.66 -24.54 6.92
CA ALA A 262 -1.32 -24.97 7.30
C ALA A 262 -1.09 -26.48 7.08
N GLU A 263 -2.08 -27.32 7.42
CA GLU A 263 -2.04 -28.77 7.17
C GLU A 263 -2.02 -29.08 5.66
N LYS A 264 -2.89 -28.45 4.85
CA LYS A 264 -2.93 -28.62 3.40
C LYS A 264 -1.65 -28.18 2.71
N VAL A 265 -1.05 -27.07 3.15
CA VAL A 265 0.24 -26.61 2.63
C VAL A 265 1.34 -27.60 2.99
N ALA A 266 1.38 -28.11 4.23
CA ALA A 266 2.35 -29.12 4.63
C ALA A 266 2.23 -30.38 3.77
N ASP A 267 1.00 -30.86 3.54
CA ASP A 267 0.71 -32.02 2.70
C ASP A 267 1.13 -31.79 1.24
N ALA A 268 0.76 -30.65 0.65
CA ALA A 268 1.09 -30.30 -0.73
C ALA A 268 2.60 -30.20 -0.96
N LEU A 269 3.33 -29.66 0.03
CA LEU A 269 4.80 -29.55 -0.01
C LEU A 269 5.51 -30.82 0.48
N LYS A 270 4.76 -31.85 0.89
CA LYS A 270 5.28 -33.09 1.49
C LYS A 270 6.23 -32.79 2.67
N ALA A 271 5.88 -31.79 3.46
CA ALA A 271 6.57 -31.43 4.68
C ALA A 271 6.21 -32.41 5.79
N HIS A 272 7.21 -32.87 6.53
CA HIS A 272 6.99 -33.78 7.65
C HIS A 272 6.52 -32.98 8.87
N LEU A 273 5.28 -33.24 9.29
CA LEU A 273 4.69 -32.67 10.51
C LEU A 273 4.97 -33.58 11.70
N LEU A 274 5.74 -33.09 12.66
CA LEU A 274 5.94 -33.78 13.93
C LEU A 274 4.66 -33.71 14.78
N PRO A 275 4.38 -34.69 15.67
CA PRO A 275 3.20 -34.66 16.53
C PRO A 275 3.05 -33.37 17.36
N ALA A 276 4.16 -32.84 17.88
CA ALA A 276 4.16 -31.59 18.63
C ALA A 276 3.87 -30.35 17.76
N GLU A 277 4.25 -30.37 16.49
CA GLU A 277 3.94 -29.30 15.53
C GLU A 277 2.48 -29.36 15.12
N SER A 278 1.95 -30.56 14.86
CA SER A 278 0.53 -30.78 14.59
C SER A 278 -0.34 -30.29 15.75
N ALA A 279 0.02 -30.62 17.01
CA ALA A 279 -0.69 -30.12 18.19
C ALA A 279 -0.66 -28.58 18.30
N ARG A 280 0.48 -27.96 17.97
CA ARG A 280 0.64 -26.49 18.00
C ARG A 280 -0.22 -25.80 16.92
N ILE A 281 -0.18 -26.32 15.69
CA ILE A 281 -0.97 -25.81 14.56
C ILE A 281 -2.47 -26.07 14.78
N ALA A 282 -2.82 -27.10 15.54
CA ALA A 282 -4.19 -27.37 15.95
C ALA A 282 -4.72 -26.46 17.06
N SER A 283 -3.84 -25.74 17.78
CA SER A 283 -4.24 -24.90 18.89
C SER A 283 -5.15 -23.75 18.43
N VAL A 284 -6.24 -23.55 19.17
CA VAL A 284 -7.18 -22.45 18.95
C VAL A 284 -6.78 -21.31 19.90
N PRO A 285 -6.50 -20.10 19.38
CA PRO A 285 -6.03 -18.97 20.19
C PRO A 285 -6.98 -18.56 21.32
N THR A 286 -8.29 -18.60 21.05
CA THR A 286 -9.36 -18.23 21.99
C THR A 286 -10.67 -18.89 21.53
N GLN A 287 -11.57 -19.19 22.47
CA GLN A 287 -12.93 -19.66 22.17
C GLN A 287 -13.94 -18.50 22.06
N ASN A 288 -13.49 -17.25 22.25
CA ASN A 288 -14.33 -16.07 22.20
C ASN A 288 -14.06 -15.27 20.90
N PRO A 289 -14.99 -15.29 19.91
CA PRO A 289 -14.80 -14.57 18.65
C PRO A 289 -14.65 -13.05 18.81
N GLU A 290 -15.27 -12.47 19.83
CA GLU A 290 -15.15 -11.03 20.11
C GLU A 290 -13.75 -10.69 20.65
N ALA A 291 -13.20 -11.55 21.53
CA ALA A 291 -11.83 -11.41 22.02
C ALA A 291 -10.82 -11.50 20.85
N HIS A 292 -11.07 -12.40 19.91
CA HIS A 292 -10.23 -12.53 18.71
C HIS A 292 -10.32 -11.33 17.78
N ASP A 293 -11.52 -10.80 17.51
CA ASP A 293 -11.68 -9.60 16.68
C ASP A 293 -10.91 -8.41 17.27
N LEU A 294 -11.02 -8.20 18.58
CA LEU A 294 -10.25 -7.18 19.31
C LEU A 294 -8.74 -7.41 19.18
N TYR A 295 -8.29 -8.65 19.34
CA TYR A 295 -6.89 -9.02 19.18
C TYR A 295 -6.35 -8.75 17.76
N LEU A 296 -7.12 -9.08 16.71
CA LEU A 296 -6.70 -8.80 15.34
C LEU A 296 -6.61 -7.29 15.06
N ARG A 297 -7.56 -6.49 15.58
CA ARG A 297 -7.49 -5.03 15.49
C ARG A 297 -6.28 -4.48 16.25
N ALA A 298 -6.03 -4.98 17.45
CA ALA A 298 -4.87 -4.61 18.26
C ALA A 298 -3.56 -4.91 17.52
N ASN A 299 -3.43 -6.10 16.93
CA ASN A 299 -2.30 -6.46 16.09
C ASN A 299 -2.15 -5.51 14.91
N ALA A 300 -3.23 -5.14 14.22
CA ALA A 300 -3.13 -4.19 13.11
C ALA A 300 -2.59 -2.81 13.55
N HIS A 301 -2.98 -2.32 14.73
CA HIS A 301 -2.39 -1.13 15.32
C HIS A 301 -0.92 -1.33 15.68
N PHE A 302 -0.59 -2.42 16.38
CA PHE A 302 0.78 -2.74 16.77
C PHE A 302 1.72 -2.85 15.57
N GLN A 303 1.28 -3.49 14.48
CA GLN A 303 2.06 -3.64 13.26
C GLN A 303 2.26 -2.30 12.56
N ARG A 304 1.23 -1.45 12.45
CA ARG A 304 1.42 -0.07 11.94
C ARG A 304 2.41 0.73 12.79
N ALA A 305 2.40 0.54 14.11
CA ALA A 305 3.40 1.14 14.99
C ALA A 305 4.81 0.59 14.74
N TYR A 306 4.92 -0.70 14.38
CA TYR A 306 6.17 -1.38 14.06
C TYR A 306 6.77 -0.91 12.73
N ASP A 307 5.96 -0.93 11.68
CA ASP A 307 6.39 -0.68 10.30
C ASP A 307 6.61 0.81 10.03
N GLN A 308 5.93 1.69 10.78
CA GLN A 308 5.94 3.13 10.58
C GLN A 308 6.27 3.86 11.89
N ALA A 309 7.57 4.11 12.11
CA ALA A 309 8.07 4.81 13.30
C ALA A 309 7.36 6.16 13.57
N ALA A 310 6.92 6.86 12.52
CA ALA A 310 6.17 8.12 12.64
C ALA A 310 4.77 7.95 13.25
N LEU A 311 4.20 6.75 13.23
CA LEU A 311 2.87 6.44 13.76
C LEU A 311 2.90 5.79 15.14
N THR A 312 4.07 5.41 15.65
CA THR A 312 4.21 4.63 16.90
C THR A 312 3.46 5.26 18.08
N SER A 313 3.56 6.59 18.27
CA SER A 313 2.89 7.31 19.36
C SER A 313 1.37 7.34 19.24
N LYS A 314 0.84 7.22 18.02
CA LYS A 314 -0.60 7.19 17.72
C LYS A 314 -1.18 5.78 17.78
N GLU A 315 -0.39 4.78 17.38
CA GLU A 315 -0.88 3.41 17.16
C GLU A 315 -0.65 2.48 18.36
N LEU A 316 0.36 2.70 19.20
CA LEU A 316 0.56 1.86 20.39
C LEU A 316 -0.55 2.01 21.46
N PRO A 317 -1.04 3.21 21.82
CA PRO A 317 -2.11 3.33 22.81
C PRO A 317 -3.40 2.57 22.45
N PRO A 318 -3.97 2.66 21.23
CA PRO A 318 -5.14 1.86 20.87
C PRO A 318 -4.82 0.36 20.79
N ALA A 319 -3.60 -0.05 20.44
CA ALA A 319 -3.22 -1.46 20.49
C ALA A 319 -3.32 -2.01 21.92
N ILE A 320 -2.76 -1.29 22.90
CA ILE A 320 -2.80 -1.67 24.33
C ILE A 320 -4.25 -1.79 24.81
N ASP A 321 -5.08 -0.78 24.57
CA ASP A 321 -6.48 -0.76 24.97
C ASP A 321 -7.27 -1.95 24.38
N LEU A 322 -7.06 -2.25 23.09
CA LEU A 322 -7.72 -3.38 22.44
C LEU A 322 -7.23 -4.74 22.98
N TYR A 323 -5.94 -4.90 23.33
CA TYR A 323 -5.46 -6.12 23.98
C TYR A 323 -6.05 -6.28 25.39
N GLU A 324 -6.17 -5.21 26.17
CA GLU A 324 -6.81 -5.23 27.48
C GLU A 324 -8.30 -5.60 27.38
N GLN A 325 -9.01 -5.06 26.39
CA GLN A 325 -10.39 -5.43 26.09
C GLN A 325 -10.48 -6.91 25.67
N ALA A 326 -9.58 -7.41 24.82
CA ALA A 326 -9.55 -8.82 24.43
C ALA A 326 -9.36 -9.74 25.65
N LEU A 327 -8.44 -9.39 26.56
CA LEU A 327 -8.20 -10.12 27.81
C LEU A 327 -9.35 -10.01 28.82
N SER A 328 -10.16 -8.95 28.74
CA SER A 328 -11.37 -8.81 29.53
C SER A 328 -12.48 -9.74 29.03
N LYS A 329 -12.52 -9.99 27.71
CA LYS A 329 -13.46 -10.93 27.06
C LYS A 329 -13.04 -12.39 27.19
N ASP A 330 -11.74 -12.65 27.16
CA ASP A 330 -11.16 -13.97 27.42
C ASP A 330 -9.88 -13.85 28.25
N PRO A 331 -9.96 -14.02 29.58
CA PRO A 331 -8.79 -13.96 30.45
C PRO A 331 -7.73 -15.02 30.16
N GLY A 332 -8.11 -16.12 29.47
CA GLY A 332 -7.24 -17.22 29.07
C GLY A 332 -6.53 -17.01 27.73
N PHE A 333 -6.69 -15.86 27.10
CA PHE A 333 -6.13 -15.60 25.77
C PHE A 333 -4.62 -15.28 25.84
N ALA A 334 -3.79 -16.32 25.92
CA ALA A 334 -2.34 -16.22 26.12
C ALA A 334 -1.62 -15.32 25.09
N LEU A 335 -2.01 -15.39 23.80
CA LEU A 335 -1.40 -14.55 22.75
C LEU A 335 -1.70 -13.07 22.94
N ALA A 336 -2.92 -12.71 23.39
CA ALA A 336 -3.25 -11.32 23.68
C ALA A 336 -2.43 -10.79 24.87
N ALA A 337 -2.19 -11.62 25.90
CA ALA A 337 -1.32 -11.26 27.02
C ALA A 337 0.15 -11.07 26.58
N ALA A 338 0.66 -11.96 25.71
CA ALA A 338 2.00 -11.84 25.18
C ALA A 338 2.18 -10.57 24.33
N MET A 339 1.21 -10.25 23.49
CA MET A 339 1.25 -9.05 22.66
C MET A 339 1.05 -7.76 23.47
N LEU A 340 0.23 -7.78 24.53
CA LEU A 340 0.13 -6.67 25.48
C LEU A 340 1.49 -6.37 26.13
N ALA A 341 2.21 -7.42 26.56
CA ALA A 341 3.56 -7.27 27.09
C ALA A 341 4.50 -6.59 26.09
N GLN A 342 4.48 -7.03 24.82
CA GLN A 342 5.27 -6.42 23.75
C GLN A 342 4.89 -4.96 23.50
N ALA A 343 3.60 -4.61 23.54
CA ALA A 343 3.13 -3.24 23.36
C ALA A 343 3.61 -2.31 24.50
N HIS A 344 3.59 -2.78 25.75
CA HIS A 344 4.18 -2.04 26.87
C HIS A 344 5.70 -1.91 26.73
N MET A 345 6.42 -2.99 26.37
CA MET A 345 7.86 -2.91 26.14
C MET A 345 8.20 -1.91 25.04
N ARG A 346 7.50 -1.95 23.92
CA ARG A 346 7.75 -1.03 22.81
C ARG A 346 7.47 0.41 23.18
N THR A 347 6.40 0.66 23.96
CA THR A 347 6.14 1.99 24.53
C THR A 347 7.31 2.46 25.38
N TYR A 348 7.88 1.60 26.21
CA TYR A 348 9.05 1.92 27.03
C TYR A 348 10.29 2.23 26.19
N TRP A 349 10.54 1.54 25.08
CA TRP A 349 11.76 1.74 24.29
C TRP A 349 11.66 2.87 23.26
N GLU A 350 10.47 3.11 22.70
CA GLU A 350 10.28 3.98 21.54
C GLU A 350 9.50 5.26 21.83
N LEU A 351 8.85 5.35 22.99
CA LEU A 351 8.10 6.54 23.41
C LEU A 351 8.70 7.13 24.70
N PRO A 352 8.41 8.41 25.03
CA PRO A 352 8.99 9.06 26.21
C PRO A 352 8.60 8.48 27.58
N ASP A 353 7.66 7.52 27.64
CA ASP A 353 7.21 6.88 28.88
C ASP A 353 8.17 5.76 29.31
N HIS A 354 9.27 6.14 29.96
CA HIS A 354 10.24 5.23 30.56
C HIS A 354 9.95 4.93 32.05
N SER A 355 8.68 4.92 32.46
CA SER A 355 8.32 4.71 33.87
C SER A 355 8.52 3.27 34.33
N GLU A 356 8.86 3.08 35.61
CA GLU A 356 8.87 1.75 36.24
C GLU A 356 7.49 1.08 36.18
N ALA A 357 6.42 1.89 36.24
CA ALA A 357 5.05 1.41 36.07
C ALA A 357 4.84 0.75 34.70
N ARG A 358 5.39 1.32 33.62
CA ARG A 358 5.33 0.72 32.27
C ARG A 358 6.03 -0.64 32.20
N LEU A 359 7.22 -0.76 32.82
CA LEU A 359 7.94 -2.03 32.90
C LEU A 359 7.18 -3.05 33.75
N ALA A 360 6.56 -2.62 34.86
CA ALA A 360 5.73 -3.48 35.69
C ALA A 360 4.52 -4.01 34.91
N SER A 361 3.85 -3.18 34.11
CA SER A 361 2.75 -3.62 33.22
C SER A 361 3.23 -4.61 32.16
N ALA A 362 4.39 -4.34 31.51
CA ALA A 362 4.98 -5.27 30.55
C ALA A 362 5.27 -6.64 31.19
N LYS A 363 5.88 -6.63 32.38
CA LYS A 363 6.20 -7.85 33.12
C LYS A 363 4.94 -8.61 33.55
N ALA A 364 3.93 -7.92 34.09
CA ALA A 364 2.69 -8.56 34.51
C ALA A 364 1.97 -9.25 33.34
N ALA A 365 1.94 -8.61 32.16
CA ALA A 365 1.36 -9.21 30.96
C ALA A 365 2.17 -10.43 30.47
N ALA A 366 3.50 -10.37 30.53
CA ALA A 366 4.37 -11.50 30.16
C ALA A 366 4.22 -12.68 31.13
N ASP A 367 4.22 -12.42 32.44
CA ASP A 367 4.02 -13.45 33.47
C ASP A 367 2.64 -14.11 33.32
N LYS A 368 1.60 -13.32 32.99
CA LYS A 368 0.27 -13.86 32.68
C LYS A 368 0.30 -14.76 31.45
N ALA A 369 0.97 -14.33 30.37
CA ALA A 369 1.07 -15.13 29.14
C ALA A 369 1.79 -16.46 29.36
N LEU A 370 2.78 -16.51 30.26
CA LEU A 370 3.52 -17.74 30.61
C LEU A 370 2.74 -18.67 31.54
N ALA A 371 1.79 -18.13 32.31
CA ALA A 371 0.96 -18.91 33.24
C ALA A 371 -0.25 -19.59 32.56
N LEU A 372 -0.63 -19.10 31.37
CA LEU A 372 -1.67 -19.65 30.50
C LEU A 372 -1.06 -20.70 29.58
#